data_AF-A0A7S0AJK0-F1
#
_entry.id   AF-A0A7S0AJK0-F1
#
_cell.length_a   1.000
_cell.length_b   1.000
_cell.length_c   1.000
_cell.angle_alpha   90.00
_cell.angle_beta   90.00
_cell.angle_gamma   90.00
#
_symmetry.space_group_name_H-M   'P 1'
#
loop_
_entity.id
_entity.type
_entity.pdbx_description
1 polymer ?
#
loop_
_entity_poly.entity_id
_entity_poly.type
_entity_poly.pdbx_seq_one_letter_code
_entity_poly.pdbx_strand_id
1 'polypeptide(L)'
;MSGTSAGSAITAFLCTRNDEEIKRDLKPHILYDKMLCFSRSWPERIISYIKTGAMFDVDEWLEMIKWFTLGDMTFLEAYRKTGRVFCITLSATTKRAPPVLVNHITAPNVVIASAIIASAAVPGFIHPVKLQVKDKDGTVRVQGNETWWDGSIEQDIPTAGLAEMLNCHFFVTAQCNPHIVPFFYNSKGDVGRPSRWSSGMREDSWRGGFLLSALEMYLKNDMRAKFTFLRDIEAVKGFHANLFSQSTYSGSTTIVPQVALIDYFKLFVNQKISDLERYFQGGTVAAYQHIAMIRLHYRIANALDECLAELEQSDGTASTKPRRRSVMLEKKNAPKRSSVVEAADDDEYEYGFDGGVDEIPHGSDKKGGV
;
A
#
# COMPACT_ATOMS: atom_id res chain seq x y z
N MET A 1 9.51 -3.45 -1.77
CA MET A 1 8.08 -3.23 -1.44
C MET A 1 7.61 -4.42 -0.64
N SER A 2 6.85 -4.19 0.42
CA SER A 2 6.32 -5.24 1.29
C SER A 2 4.82 -5.08 1.42
N GLY A 3 4.08 -6.18 1.49
CA GLY A 3 2.65 -6.14 1.73
C GLY A 3 2.19 -7.35 2.53
N THR A 4 1.15 -7.14 3.32
CA THR A 4 0.54 -8.15 4.19
C THR A 4 -0.96 -8.26 3.86
N SER A 5 -1.51 -9.47 3.83
CA SER A 5 -2.92 -9.74 3.50
C SER A 5 -3.32 -9.05 2.17
N ALA A 6 -4.38 -8.24 2.14
CA ALA A 6 -4.81 -7.49 0.95
C ALA A 6 -3.70 -6.58 0.35
N GLY A 7 -2.82 -6.03 1.20
CA GLY A 7 -1.68 -5.22 0.76
C GLY A 7 -0.66 -6.04 -0.04
N SER A 8 -0.55 -7.35 0.23
CA SER A 8 0.34 -8.25 -0.53
C SER A 8 -0.16 -8.45 -1.96
N ALA A 9 -1.49 -8.51 -2.19
CA ALA A 9 -2.07 -8.62 -3.53
C ALA A 9 -1.81 -7.36 -4.38
N ILE A 10 -2.03 -6.18 -3.81
CA ILE A 10 -1.74 -4.90 -4.49
C ILE A 10 -0.24 -4.75 -4.75
N THR A 11 0.60 -5.11 -3.78
CA THR A 11 2.06 -5.04 -3.96
C THR A 11 2.55 -6.02 -5.02
N ALA A 12 2.00 -7.23 -5.07
CA ALA A 12 2.30 -8.20 -6.11
C ALA A 12 1.89 -7.68 -7.49
N PHE A 13 0.73 -7.03 -7.61
CA PHE A 13 0.32 -6.39 -8.86
C PHE A 13 1.35 -5.36 -9.34
N LEU A 14 1.90 -4.55 -8.42
CA LEU A 14 2.95 -3.56 -8.73
C LEU A 14 4.32 -4.19 -9.00
N CYS A 15 4.65 -5.34 -8.40
CA CYS A 15 5.95 -5.98 -8.54
C CYS A 15 6.06 -6.97 -9.71
N THR A 16 4.93 -7.46 -10.23
CA THR A 16 4.88 -8.40 -11.37
C THR A 16 4.72 -7.71 -12.72
N ARG A 17 4.31 -6.45 -12.73
CA ARG A 17 4.05 -5.65 -13.94
C ARG A 17 5.06 -4.53 -14.13
N ASN A 18 5.34 -4.22 -15.40
CA ASN A 18 6.11 -3.05 -15.78
C ASN A 18 5.29 -1.77 -15.63
N ASP A 19 5.93 -0.59 -15.63
CA ASP A 19 5.23 0.69 -15.44
C ASP A 19 4.10 0.94 -16.44
N GLU A 20 4.29 0.57 -17.71
CA GLU A 20 3.26 0.72 -18.74
C GLU A 20 2.10 -0.27 -18.56
N GLU A 21 2.39 -1.50 -18.13
CA GLU A 21 1.36 -2.50 -17.79
C GLU A 21 0.55 -2.04 -16.57
N ILE A 22 1.20 -1.45 -15.57
CA ILE A 22 0.52 -0.89 -14.39
C ILE A 22 -0.40 0.26 -14.79
N LYS A 23 0.05 1.22 -15.60
CA LYS A 23 -0.81 2.33 -16.07
C LYS A 23 -2.02 1.84 -16.87
N ARG A 24 -1.86 0.76 -17.62
CA ARG A 24 -2.96 0.16 -18.39
C ARG A 24 -3.97 -0.54 -17.47
N ASP A 25 -3.49 -1.38 -16.56
CA ASP A 25 -4.30 -2.33 -15.79
C ASP A 25 -4.82 -1.75 -14.46
N LEU A 26 -4.15 -0.73 -13.90
CA LEU A 26 -4.53 -0.09 -12.62
C LEU A 26 -5.64 0.94 -12.84
N LYS A 27 -6.80 0.46 -13.30
CA LYS A 27 -8.00 1.29 -13.54
C LYS A 27 -9.21 0.68 -12.84
N PRO A 28 -10.10 1.49 -12.24
CA PRO A 28 -11.27 1.00 -11.50
C PRO A 28 -12.13 0.01 -12.29
N HIS A 29 -12.36 0.25 -13.58
CA HIS A 29 -13.17 -0.62 -14.44
C HIS A 29 -12.55 -2.00 -14.69
N ILE A 30 -11.22 -2.12 -14.71
CA ILE A 30 -10.53 -3.41 -14.88
C ILE A 30 -10.52 -4.16 -13.55
N LEU A 31 -10.27 -3.45 -12.46
CA LEU A 31 -10.17 -4.04 -11.13
C LEU A 31 -11.51 -4.52 -10.60
N TYR A 32 -12.61 -3.84 -10.95
CA TYR A 32 -13.97 -4.23 -10.55
C TYR A 32 -14.28 -5.70 -10.89
N ASP A 33 -13.99 -6.12 -12.12
CA ASP A 33 -14.26 -7.50 -12.59
C ASP A 33 -13.36 -8.55 -11.93
N LYS A 34 -12.28 -8.12 -11.27
CA LYS A 34 -11.24 -9.00 -10.70
C LYS A 34 -11.23 -9.01 -9.18
N MET A 35 -11.82 -8.00 -8.53
CA MET A 35 -11.96 -7.89 -7.07
C MET A 35 -13.29 -8.48 -6.58
N LEU A 36 -13.61 -9.69 -7.02
CA LEU A 36 -14.86 -10.39 -6.67
C LEU A 36 -14.69 -11.32 -5.45
N CYS A 37 -13.80 -10.95 -4.51
CA CYS A 37 -13.45 -11.73 -3.31
C CYS A 37 -14.66 -12.09 -2.45
N PHE A 38 -15.75 -11.33 -2.58
CA PHE A 38 -16.98 -11.42 -1.79
C PHE A 38 -18.20 -11.73 -2.68
N SER A 39 -18.03 -12.48 -3.76
CA SER A 39 -19.12 -12.91 -4.67
C SER A 39 -20.14 -13.82 -4.02
N ARG A 40 -19.71 -14.76 -3.17
CA ARG A 40 -20.61 -15.67 -2.43
C ARG A 40 -21.51 -14.88 -1.47
N SER A 41 -22.77 -15.27 -1.37
CA SER A 41 -23.73 -14.64 -0.46
C SER A 41 -23.41 -14.94 1.01
N TRP A 42 -23.89 -14.09 1.94
CA TRP A 42 -23.71 -14.31 3.38
C TRP A 42 -24.23 -15.68 3.87
N PRO A 43 -25.42 -16.16 3.46
CA PRO A 43 -25.89 -17.49 3.83
C PRO A 43 -24.93 -18.61 3.43
N GLU A 44 -24.37 -18.55 2.20
CA GLU A 44 -23.42 -19.55 1.72
C GLU A 44 -22.11 -19.54 2.51
N ARG A 45 -21.60 -18.35 2.86
CA ARG A 45 -20.40 -18.21 3.70
C ARG A 45 -20.61 -18.79 5.10
N ILE A 46 -21.78 -18.55 5.70
CA ILE A 46 -22.12 -19.08 7.02
C ILE A 46 -22.25 -20.61 6.95
N ILE A 47 -22.93 -21.14 5.93
CA ILE A 47 -23.04 -22.59 5.72
C ILE A 47 -21.66 -23.21 5.52
N SER A 48 -20.79 -22.58 4.73
CA SER A 48 -19.39 -23.01 4.54
C SER A 48 -18.65 -23.00 5.87
N TYR A 49 -18.72 -21.91 6.63
CA TYR A 49 -18.07 -21.80 7.93
C TYR A 49 -18.53 -22.91 8.90
N ILE A 50 -19.82 -23.21 8.96
CA ILE A 50 -20.36 -24.29 9.81
C ILE A 50 -19.89 -25.67 9.34
N LYS A 51 -19.81 -25.90 8.03
CA LYS A 51 -19.47 -27.21 7.45
C LYS A 51 -17.97 -27.50 7.45
N THR A 52 -17.16 -26.50 7.09
CA THR A 52 -15.72 -26.66 6.81
C THR A 52 -14.83 -25.89 7.76
N GLY A 53 -15.38 -24.98 8.58
CA GLY A 53 -14.60 -24.11 9.48
C GLY A 53 -14.00 -22.88 8.79
N ALA A 54 -14.22 -22.68 7.49
CA ALA A 54 -13.75 -21.51 6.75
C ALA A 54 -14.85 -20.90 5.87
N MET A 55 -14.87 -19.56 5.78
CA MET A 55 -15.85 -18.82 4.98
C MET A 55 -15.58 -18.91 3.47
N PHE A 56 -14.31 -19.03 3.08
CA PHE A 56 -13.89 -19.01 1.68
C PHE A 56 -13.07 -20.24 1.31
N ASP A 57 -13.16 -20.61 0.03
CA ASP A 57 -12.38 -21.70 -0.54
C ASP A 57 -11.02 -21.18 -1.02
N VAL A 58 -9.98 -21.97 -0.75
CA VAL A 58 -8.59 -21.65 -1.09
C VAL A 58 -8.40 -21.61 -2.60
N ASP A 59 -8.98 -22.57 -3.33
CA ASP A 59 -8.77 -22.71 -4.76
C ASP A 59 -9.41 -21.57 -5.56
N GLU A 60 -10.64 -21.16 -5.19
CA GLU A 60 -11.31 -20.00 -5.80
C GLU A 60 -10.50 -18.71 -5.60
N TRP A 61 -9.98 -18.51 -4.40
CA TRP A 61 -9.14 -17.35 -4.08
C TRP A 61 -7.80 -17.40 -4.81
N LEU A 62 -7.20 -18.58 -4.94
CA LEU A 62 -5.96 -18.76 -5.68
C LEU A 62 -6.13 -18.37 -7.15
N GLU A 63 -7.20 -18.83 -7.81
CA GLU A 63 -7.50 -18.46 -9.20
C GLU A 63 -7.76 -16.96 -9.36
N MET A 64 -8.43 -16.33 -8.39
CA MET A 64 -8.62 -14.88 -8.40
C MET A 64 -7.30 -14.12 -8.26
N ILE A 65 -6.42 -14.55 -7.35
CA ILE A 65 -5.12 -13.92 -7.10
C ILE A 65 -4.15 -14.13 -8.27
N LYS A 66 -4.25 -15.24 -9.02
CA LYS A 66 -3.43 -15.47 -10.22
C LYS A 66 -3.53 -14.33 -11.22
N TRP A 67 -4.68 -13.66 -11.33
CA TRP A 67 -4.77 -12.47 -12.18
C TRP A 67 -3.86 -11.33 -11.69
N PHE A 68 -3.79 -11.10 -10.37
CA PHE A 68 -2.93 -10.07 -9.77
C PHE A 68 -1.44 -10.42 -9.91
N THR A 69 -1.08 -11.71 -9.97
CA THR A 69 0.32 -12.16 -10.03
C THR A 69 0.82 -12.52 -11.42
N LEU A 70 0.00 -12.35 -12.47
CA LEU A 70 0.29 -12.84 -13.83
C LEU A 70 0.50 -14.37 -13.88
N GLY A 71 -0.43 -15.10 -13.28
CA GLY A 71 -0.42 -16.56 -13.18
C GLY A 71 0.52 -17.05 -12.08
N ASP A 72 1.26 -18.11 -12.37
CA ASP A 72 2.14 -18.79 -11.42
C ASP A 72 3.55 -18.17 -11.37
N MET A 73 3.61 -16.84 -11.36
CA MET A 73 4.88 -16.10 -11.31
C MET A 73 5.57 -16.30 -9.96
N THR A 74 6.87 -16.55 -9.99
CA THR A 74 7.69 -16.69 -8.78
C THR A 74 8.31 -15.37 -8.34
N PHE A 75 8.79 -15.29 -7.09
CA PHE A 75 9.50 -14.12 -6.59
C PHE A 75 10.73 -13.76 -7.44
N LEU A 76 11.49 -14.76 -7.89
CA LEU A 76 12.65 -14.54 -8.73
C LEU A 76 12.27 -14.06 -10.14
N GLU A 77 11.22 -14.63 -10.74
CA GLU A 77 10.71 -14.20 -12.04
C GLU A 77 10.24 -12.74 -12.00
N ALA A 78 9.44 -12.38 -10.99
CA ALA A 78 8.97 -11.02 -10.79
C ALA A 78 10.14 -10.03 -10.62
N TYR A 79 11.13 -10.39 -9.78
CA TYR A 79 12.33 -9.57 -9.58
C TYR A 79 13.15 -9.41 -10.87
N ARG A 80 13.32 -10.47 -11.66
CA ARG A 80 14.04 -10.39 -12.94
C ARG A 80 13.31 -9.51 -13.96
N LYS A 81 11.98 -9.59 -13.99
CA LYS A 81 11.15 -8.80 -14.92
C LYS A 81 11.17 -7.31 -14.57
N THR A 82 10.91 -6.94 -13.32
CA THR A 82 10.68 -5.54 -12.93
C THR A 82 11.85 -4.89 -12.20
N GLY A 83 12.78 -5.68 -11.66
CA GLY A 83 13.84 -5.21 -10.76
C GLY A 83 13.35 -4.81 -9.37
N ARG A 84 12.06 -5.00 -9.05
CA ARG A 84 11.47 -4.61 -7.77
C ARG A 84 11.57 -5.75 -6.78
N VAL A 85 12.17 -5.50 -5.63
CA VAL A 85 12.20 -6.46 -4.53
C VAL A 85 10.81 -6.51 -3.90
N PHE A 86 10.17 -7.68 -3.98
CA PHE A 86 8.89 -7.95 -3.35
C PHE A 86 9.07 -8.82 -2.11
N CYS A 87 8.42 -8.43 -1.02
CA CYS A 87 8.43 -9.14 0.26
C CYS A 87 7.01 -9.39 0.79
N ILE A 88 6.78 -10.56 1.38
CA ILE A 88 5.56 -10.93 2.11
C ILE A 88 5.95 -11.51 3.47
N THR A 89 5.22 -11.17 4.52
CA THR A 89 5.36 -11.78 5.84
C THR A 89 4.40 -12.94 6.02
N LEU A 90 4.93 -14.08 6.47
CA LEU A 90 4.15 -15.28 6.77
C LEU A 90 4.52 -15.81 8.15
N SER A 91 3.55 -16.31 8.91
CA SER A 91 3.84 -17.08 10.12
C SER A 91 3.57 -18.56 9.86
N ALA A 92 4.35 -19.46 10.48
CA ALA A 92 4.20 -20.91 10.33
C ALA A 92 3.21 -21.45 11.38
N THR A 93 2.38 -22.43 11.03
CA THR A 93 1.40 -22.99 12.00
C THR A 93 1.97 -24.07 12.90
N THR A 94 3.02 -24.78 12.46
CA THR A 94 3.53 -25.99 13.14
C THR A 94 4.49 -25.70 14.29
N LYS A 95 5.02 -24.48 14.39
CA LYS A 95 5.93 -24.03 15.45
C LYS A 95 5.53 -22.62 15.84
N ARG A 96 5.70 -22.24 17.11
CA ARG A 96 5.76 -20.82 17.55
C ARG A 96 7.02 -20.17 16.97
N ALA A 97 7.16 -20.24 15.65
CA ALA A 97 8.26 -19.67 14.91
C ALA A 97 7.93 -18.20 14.67
N PRO A 98 8.93 -17.31 14.76
CA PRO A 98 8.73 -15.92 14.43
C PRO A 98 8.29 -15.77 12.95
N PRO A 99 7.65 -14.66 12.58
CA PRO A 99 7.22 -14.43 11.21
C PRO A 99 8.42 -14.41 10.27
N VAL A 100 8.29 -15.08 9.14
CA VAL A 100 9.33 -15.17 8.11
C VAL A 100 9.03 -14.18 7.00
N LEU A 101 10.04 -13.41 6.60
CA LEU A 101 9.98 -12.53 5.45
C LEU A 101 10.39 -13.28 4.17
N VAL A 102 9.41 -13.52 3.31
CA VAL A 102 9.59 -14.26 2.05
C VAL A 102 9.83 -13.28 0.90
N ASN A 103 10.92 -13.49 0.16
CA ASN A 103 11.28 -12.67 -1.00
C ASN A 103 12.12 -13.47 -2.03
N HIS A 104 12.62 -12.77 -3.05
CA HIS A 104 13.47 -13.36 -4.11
C HIS A 104 14.83 -13.91 -3.63
N ILE A 105 15.32 -13.51 -2.45
CA ILE A 105 16.57 -13.98 -1.85
C ILE A 105 16.31 -15.24 -1.02
N THR A 106 15.29 -15.20 -0.15
CA THR A 106 14.97 -16.31 0.77
C THR A 106 14.20 -17.44 0.11
N ALA A 107 13.29 -17.13 -0.80
CA ALA A 107 12.43 -18.12 -1.46
C ALA A 107 12.20 -17.79 -2.95
N PRO A 108 13.24 -17.86 -3.79
CA PRO A 108 13.18 -17.45 -5.19
C PRO A 108 12.12 -18.18 -6.02
N ASN A 109 11.92 -19.47 -5.75
CA ASN A 109 11.08 -20.35 -6.57
C ASN A 109 9.62 -20.45 -6.05
N VAL A 110 9.29 -19.78 -4.95
CA VAL A 110 7.92 -19.78 -4.42
C VAL A 110 7.01 -18.98 -5.35
N VAL A 111 5.84 -19.55 -5.65
CA VAL A 111 4.78 -18.92 -6.44
C VAL A 111 4.11 -17.85 -5.59
N ILE A 112 4.10 -16.62 -6.11
CA ILE A 112 3.62 -15.45 -5.38
C ILE A 112 2.14 -15.60 -4.97
N ALA A 113 1.31 -16.19 -5.83
CA ALA A 113 -0.11 -16.39 -5.55
C ALA A 113 -0.33 -17.21 -4.26
N SER A 114 0.40 -18.31 -4.09
CA SER A 114 0.30 -19.14 -2.89
C SER A 114 0.74 -18.40 -1.62
N ALA A 115 1.77 -17.55 -1.71
CA ALA A 115 2.25 -16.74 -0.59
C ALA A 115 1.24 -15.64 -0.21
N ILE A 116 0.54 -15.04 -1.18
CA ILE A 116 -0.54 -14.08 -0.91
C ILE A 116 -1.68 -14.75 -0.16
N ILE A 117 -2.12 -15.94 -0.60
CA ILE A 117 -3.20 -16.65 0.10
C ILE A 117 -2.78 -17.06 1.50
N ALA A 118 -1.55 -17.54 1.69
CA ALA A 118 -1.00 -17.82 3.01
C ALA A 118 -0.98 -16.56 3.91
N SER A 119 -0.63 -15.39 3.34
CA SER A 119 -0.68 -14.11 4.05
C SER A 119 -2.11 -13.61 4.32
N ALA A 120 -3.12 -14.10 3.60
CA ALA A 120 -4.53 -13.78 3.85
C ALA A 120 -5.24 -14.86 4.70
N ALA A 121 -4.54 -15.93 5.10
CA ALA A 121 -5.09 -17.03 5.85
C ALA A 121 -5.27 -16.66 7.33
N VAL A 122 -6.41 -16.04 7.62
CA VAL A 122 -6.86 -15.68 8.96
C VAL A 122 -7.79 -16.79 9.49
N PRO A 123 -7.64 -17.25 10.75
CA PRO A 123 -8.50 -18.27 11.33
C PRO A 123 -9.99 -17.95 11.16
N GLY A 124 -10.74 -18.89 10.56
CA GLY A 124 -12.16 -18.76 10.26
C GLY A 124 -12.49 -18.09 8.91
N PHE A 125 -11.54 -17.39 8.29
CA PHE A 125 -11.72 -16.77 6.98
C PHE A 125 -11.28 -17.72 5.85
N ILE A 126 -10.00 -18.09 5.85
CA ILE A 126 -9.38 -19.05 4.91
C ILE A 126 -8.52 -20.02 5.74
N HIS A 127 -8.53 -21.30 5.37
CA HIS A 127 -7.71 -22.32 6.04
C HIS A 127 -6.21 -22.08 5.83
N PRO A 128 -5.34 -22.52 6.76
CA PRO A 128 -3.89 -22.45 6.57
C PRO A 128 -3.45 -23.10 5.27
N VAL A 129 -2.61 -22.41 4.50
CA VAL A 129 -2.23 -22.82 3.13
C VAL A 129 -0.78 -23.27 3.09
N LYS A 130 -0.50 -24.26 2.24
CA LYS A 130 0.87 -24.68 1.92
C LYS A 130 1.39 -23.85 0.75
N LEU A 131 2.64 -23.42 0.84
CA LEU A 131 3.28 -22.69 -0.25
C LEU A 131 3.43 -23.57 -1.48
N GLN A 132 3.37 -22.96 -2.66
CA GLN A 132 3.62 -23.62 -3.92
C GLN A 132 4.98 -23.16 -4.45
N VAL A 133 5.75 -24.10 -5.01
CA VAL A 133 7.06 -23.86 -5.62
C VAL A 133 7.00 -24.31 -7.06
N LYS A 134 7.62 -23.51 -7.93
CA LYS A 134 7.78 -23.82 -9.33
C LYS A 134 9.13 -24.51 -9.54
N ASP A 135 9.11 -25.72 -10.08
CA ASP A 135 10.32 -26.46 -10.42
C ASP A 135 10.93 -25.90 -11.72
N LYS A 136 12.17 -26.32 -12.04
CA LYS A 136 12.90 -25.87 -13.24
C LYS A 136 12.16 -26.20 -14.54
N ASP A 137 11.36 -27.25 -14.52
CA ASP A 137 10.56 -27.72 -15.67
C ASP A 137 9.28 -26.88 -15.88
N GLY A 138 9.03 -25.90 -15.00
CA GLY A 138 7.85 -25.03 -15.04
C GLY A 138 6.63 -25.59 -14.30
N THR A 139 6.69 -26.83 -13.82
CA THR A 139 5.63 -27.47 -13.03
C THR A 139 5.51 -26.82 -11.65
N VAL A 140 4.28 -26.49 -11.25
CA VAL A 140 3.97 -25.98 -9.92
C VAL A 140 3.62 -27.14 -9.00
N ARG A 141 4.30 -27.22 -7.85
CA ARG A 141 4.05 -28.24 -6.83
C ARG A 141 3.97 -27.63 -5.44
N VAL A 142 3.31 -28.33 -4.52
CA VAL A 142 3.21 -27.90 -3.12
C VAL A 142 4.55 -28.14 -2.40
N GLN A 143 5.00 -27.14 -1.65
CA GLN A 143 6.22 -27.15 -0.89
C GLN A 143 6.01 -27.80 0.48
N GLY A 144 6.55 -29.00 0.65
CA GLY A 144 6.60 -29.68 1.95
C GLY A 144 5.22 -29.94 2.58
N ASN A 145 5.22 -30.17 3.90
CA ASN A 145 4.00 -30.41 4.67
C ASN A 145 3.67 -29.26 5.65
N GLU A 146 4.46 -28.18 5.63
CA GLU A 146 4.27 -27.03 6.50
C GLU A 146 3.17 -26.11 5.97
N THR A 147 2.27 -25.71 6.86
CA THR A 147 1.19 -24.76 6.57
C THR A 147 1.53 -23.38 7.13
N TRP A 148 0.98 -22.35 6.48
CA TRP A 148 1.25 -20.95 6.79
C TRP A 148 -0.05 -20.20 7.02
N TRP A 149 0.01 -19.18 7.87
CA TRP A 149 -1.09 -18.30 8.24
C TRP A 149 -0.63 -16.83 8.18
N ASP A 150 -1.58 -15.90 8.31
CA ASP A 150 -1.34 -14.47 8.17
C ASP A 150 -0.27 -13.96 9.16
N GLY A 151 0.82 -13.43 8.62
CA GLY A 151 1.91 -12.83 9.40
C GLY A 151 1.54 -11.51 10.10
N SER A 152 0.44 -10.85 9.69
CA SER A 152 -0.03 -9.61 10.31
C SER A 152 -0.41 -9.77 11.78
N ILE A 153 -0.76 -11.00 12.18
CA ILE A 153 -1.20 -11.34 13.53
C ILE A 153 -0.07 -11.11 14.54
N GLU A 154 1.16 -11.35 14.13
CA GLU A 154 2.35 -11.12 14.97
C GLU A 154 3.01 -9.78 14.68
N GLN A 155 3.12 -9.42 13.39
CA GLN A 155 3.72 -8.16 12.97
C GLN A 155 3.17 -7.69 11.61
N ASP A 156 2.33 -6.67 11.61
CA ASP A 156 1.72 -6.11 10.38
C ASP A 156 2.76 -5.46 9.45
N ILE A 157 3.67 -4.64 10.03
CA ILE A 157 4.73 -3.94 9.29
C ILE A 157 6.11 -4.45 9.77
N PRO A 158 6.83 -5.28 8.98
CA PRO A 158 8.12 -5.87 9.35
C PRO A 158 9.28 -4.89 9.16
N THR A 159 9.26 -3.72 9.81
CA THR A 159 10.30 -2.68 9.64
C THR A 159 11.70 -3.21 10.01
N ALA A 160 11.81 -3.94 11.12
CA ALA A 160 13.07 -4.53 11.56
C ALA A 160 13.60 -5.57 10.56
N GLY A 161 12.75 -6.50 10.11
CA GLY A 161 13.15 -7.52 9.14
C GLY A 161 13.53 -6.94 7.77
N LEU A 162 12.85 -5.88 7.34
CA LEU A 162 13.20 -5.16 6.11
C LEU A 162 14.50 -4.35 6.26
N ALA A 163 14.71 -3.73 7.42
CA ALA A 163 15.95 -3.01 7.72
C ALA A 163 17.14 -3.98 7.72
N GLU A 164 17.01 -5.13 8.37
CA GLU A 164 18.08 -6.12 8.46
C GLU A 164 18.37 -6.79 7.11
N MET A 165 17.34 -7.25 6.40
CA MET A 165 17.53 -8.01 5.17
C MET A 165 17.88 -7.15 3.94
N LEU A 166 17.35 -5.92 3.87
CA LEU A 166 17.44 -5.07 2.69
C LEU A 166 18.11 -3.72 2.96
N ASN A 167 18.67 -3.52 4.17
CA ASN A 167 19.29 -2.26 4.59
C ASN A 167 18.39 -1.03 4.36
N CYS A 168 17.09 -1.18 4.65
CA CYS A 168 16.11 -0.12 4.48
C CYS A 168 15.99 0.75 5.74
N HIS A 169 16.17 2.06 5.58
CA HIS A 169 16.04 3.02 6.69
C HIS A 169 14.76 3.87 6.62
N PHE A 170 14.31 4.21 5.41
CA PHE A 170 13.11 5.03 5.21
C PHE A 170 11.92 4.17 4.81
N PHE A 171 10.87 4.18 5.63
CA PHE A 171 9.67 3.40 5.40
C PHE A 171 8.50 4.30 5.02
N VAL A 172 8.00 4.13 3.79
CA VAL A 172 6.72 4.69 3.35
C VAL A 172 5.66 3.61 3.53
N THR A 173 4.73 3.82 4.44
CA THR A 173 3.69 2.85 4.80
C THR A 173 2.32 3.37 4.38
N ALA A 174 1.50 2.52 3.78
CA ALA A 174 0.11 2.84 3.44
C ALA A 174 -0.80 2.02 4.35
N GLN A 175 -1.40 2.66 5.36
CA GLN A 175 -2.16 1.95 6.37
C GLN A 175 -3.66 2.05 6.09
N CYS A 176 -4.24 0.93 5.67
CA CYS A 176 -5.66 0.81 5.33
C CYS A 176 -6.41 -0.14 6.28
N ASN A 177 -5.74 -0.64 7.31
CA ASN A 177 -6.31 -1.63 8.22
C ASN A 177 -7.46 -1.02 9.06
N PRO A 178 -8.68 -1.57 8.96
CA PRO A 178 -9.88 -0.94 9.54
C PRO A 178 -9.82 -0.85 11.07
N HIS A 179 -9.08 -1.76 11.72
CA HIS A 179 -8.92 -1.75 13.17
C HIS A 179 -7.91 -0.71 13.66
N ILE A 180 -7.13 -0.07 12.77
CA ILE A 180 -6.04 0.85 13.13
C ILE A 180 -6.33 2.26 12.65
N VAL A 181 -6.93 2.40 11.45
CA VAL A 181 -7.29 3.70 10.87
C VAL A 181 -8.05 4.62 11.84
N PRO A 182 -9.04 4.16 12.64
CA PRO A 182 -9.72 4.99 13.63
C PRO A 182 -8.79 5.56 14.71
N PHE A 183 -7.67 4.89 15.00
CA PHE A 183 -6.74 5.26 16.06
C PHE A 183 -5.63 6.21 15.59
N PHE A 184 -5.51 6.49 14.30
CA PHE A 184 -4.64 7.57 13.81
C PHE A 184 -5.29 8.91 14.12
N TYR A 185 -4.79 9.59 15.14
CA TYR A 185 -5.24 10.92 15.52
C TYR A 185 -4.04 11.85 15.69
N ASN A 186 -3.88 12.77 14.75
CA ASN A 186 -2.89 13.83 14.83
C ASN A 186 -3.56 15.11 15.36
N SER A 187 -3.42 15.36 16.67
CA SER A 187 -4.03 16.51 17.35
C SER A 187 -3.62 17.88 16.78
N LYS A 188 -2.50 17.95 16.05
CA LYS A 188 -1.97 19.18 15.42
C LYS A 188 -2.30 19.29 13.93
N GLY A 189 -3.13 18.40 13.39
CA GLY A 189 -3.30 18.24 11.94
C GLY A 189 -2.21 17.35 11.35
N ASP A 190 -2.44 16.89 10.13
CA ASP A 190 -1.52 16.03 9.39
C ASP A 190 -0.80 16.85 8.31
N VAL A 191 0.29 16.32 7.74
CA VAL A 191 0.97 16.99 6.63
C VAL A 191 -0.01 17.19 5.46
N GLY A 192 -0.12 18.41 4.96
CA GLY A 192 -1.13 18.79 3.96
C GLY A 192 -2.58 18.92 4.47
N ARG A 193 -2.82 18.75 5.79
CA ARG A 193 -4.10 19.00 6.47
C ARG A 193 -3.88 19.69 7.82
N PRO A 194 -3.49 20.98 7.81
CA PRO A 194 -3.53 21.76 9.04
C PRO A 194 -4.95 21.71 9.59
N SER A 195 -5.10 21.46 10.88
CA SER A 195 -6.43 21.38 11.46
C SER A 195 -7.13 22.74 11.25
N ARG A 196 -8.36 22.72 10.72
CA ARG A 196 -9.16 23.93 10.42
C ARG A 196 -9.33 24.82 11.66
N TRP A 197 -9.14 24.25 12.84
CA TRP A 197 -9.25 24.91 14.14
C TRP A 197 -7.90 25.44 14.69
N SER A 198 -6.81 25.28 13.94
CA SER A 198 -5.43 25.72 14.28
C SER A 198 -4.99 26.97 13.51
N SER A 199 -5.92 27.78 12.98
CA SER A 199 -5.58 29.10 12.47
C SER A 199 -5.81 30.14 13.58
N GLY A 200 -4.74 30.51 14.27
CA GLY A 200 -4.75 31.68 15.13
C GLY A 200 -3.43 31.85 15.85
N MET A 201 -2.76 32.96 15.56
CA MET A 201 -1.49 33.51 16.08
C MET A 201 -1.43 33.71 17.62
N ARG A 202 -2.25 33.02 18.41
CA ARG A 202 -2.28 33.13 19.87
C ARG A 202 -2.34 31.74 20.50
N GLU A 203 -1.30 31.42 21.26
CA GLU A 203 -1.10 30.17 21.99
C GLU A 203 -2.16 29.94 23.11
N ASP A 204 -2.92 30.99 23.48
CA ASP A 204 -3.80 31.01 24.67
C ASP A 204 -5.30 30.85 24.38
N SER A 205 -5.69 30.13 23.34
CA SER A 205 -7.13 29.90 23.07
C SER A 205 -7.54 28.49 23.51
N TRP A 206 -8.08 28.35 24.73
CA TRP A 206 -8.88 27.17 25.12
C TRP A 206 -10.11 27.09 24.19
N ARG A 207 -10.00 26.24 23.16
CA ARG A 207 -10.94 26.17 22.03
C ARG A 207 -11.86 24.95 22.16
N GLY A 208 -13.16 25.10 21.92
CA GLY A 208 -14.21 24.09 22.15
C GLY A 208 -14.06 22.71 21.45
N GLY A 209 -13.15 22.58 20.48
CA GLY A 209 -12.75 21.28 19.92
C GLY A 209 -11.65 20.57 20.72
N PHE A 210 -10.84 21.30 21.49
CA PHE A 210 -9.71 20.77 22.26
C PHE A 210 -10.15 19.79 23.35
N LEU A 211 -11.27 20.06 24.05
CA LEU A 211 -11.78 19.16 25.08
C LEU A 211 -12.26 17.83 24.48
N LEU A 212 -12.97 17.88 23.36
CA LEU A 212 -13.43 16.66 22.67
C LEU A 212 -12.25 15.91 22.06
N SER A 213 -11.30 16.61 21.42
CA SER A 213 -10.03 16.05 20.93
C SER A 213 -9.18 15.44 22.03
N ALA A 214 -9.09 16.09 23.20
CA ALA A 214 -8.34 15.62 24.36
C ALA A 214 -9.04 14.43 25.01
N LEU A 215 -10.37 14.43 25.10
CA LEU A 215 -11.16 13.30 25.56
C LEU A 215 -11.03 12.10 24.61
N GLU A 216 -11.12 12.33 23.30
CA GLU A 216 -10.90 11.31 22.28
C GLU A 216 -9.47 10.76 22.35
N MET A 217 -8.47 11.63 22.48
CA MET A 217 -7.07 11.23 22.66
C MET A 217 -6.87 10.44 23.96
N TYR A 218 -7.48 10.87 25.06
CA TYR A 218 -7.45 10.18 26.35
C TYR A 218 -8.09 8.80 26.25
N LEU A 219 -9.31 8.71 25.69
CA LEU A 219 -10.01 7.44 25.49
C LEU A 219 -9.21 6.49 24.60
N LYS A 220 -8.66 6.97 23.47
CA LYS A 220 -7.83 6.15 22.59
C LYS A 220 -6.55 5.67 23.29
N ASN A 221 -5.89 6.53 24.07
CA ASN A 221 -4.68 6.16 24.81
C ASN A 221 -4.99 5.20 25.98
N ASP A 222 -6.08 5.40 26.69
CA ASP A 222 -6.56 4.51 27.75
C ASP A 222 -6.94 3.13 27.19
N MET A 223 -7.65 3.10 26.04
CA MET A 223 -7.92 1.86 25.32
C MET A 223 -6.63 1.15 24.92
N ARG A 224 -5.65 1.87 24.35
CA ARG A 224 -4.33 1.31 24.00
C ARG A 224 -3.64 0.72 25.22
N ALA A 225 -3.57 1.47 26.33
CA ALA A 225 -2.94 1.00 27.56
C ALA A 225 -3.61 -0.27 28.11
N LYS A 226 -4.95 -0.31 28.10
CA LYS A 226 -5.74 -1.49 28.50
C LYS A 226 -5.52 -2.67 27.57
N PHE A 227 -5.44 -2.47 26.26
CA PHE A 227 -5.14 -3.55 25.30
C PHE A 227 -3.73 -4.10 25.49
N THR A 228 -2.73 -3.23 25.71
CA THR A 228 -1.36 -3.67 26.02
C THR A 228 -1.32 -4.47 27.33
N PHE A 229 -2.01 -4.00 28.37
CA PHE A 229 -2.09 -4.70 29.65
C PHE A 229 -2.79 -6.07 29.54
N LEU A 230 -3.90 -6.15 28.79
CA LEU A 230 -4.63 -7.40 28.53
C LEU A 230 -3.77 -8.42 27.76
N ARG A 231 -2.91 -7.94 26.86
CA ARG A 231 -1.91 -8.76 26.18
C ARG A 231 -0.84 -9.26 27.15
N ASP A 232 -0.31 -8.38 28.00
CA ASP A 232 0.80 -8.71 28.92
C ASP A 232 0.42 -9.74 29.99
N ILE A 233 -0.85 -9.77 30.40
CA ILE A 233 -1.38 -10.76 31.35
C ILE A 233 -1.75 -12.09 30.67
N GLU A 234 -1.64 -12.17 29.33
CA GLU A 234 -2.15 -13.30 28.52
C GLU A 234 -3.64 -13.62 28.79
N ALA A 235 -4.38 -12.70 29.42
CA ALA A 235 -5.78 -12.88 29.81
C ALA A 235 -6.70 -13.03 28.58
N VAL A 236 -6.31 -12.41 27.47
CA VAL A 236 -6.90 -12.65 26.15
C VAL A 236 -6.00 -13.64 25.41
N LYS A 237 -6.23 -14.94 25.64
CA LYS A 237 -5.62 -15.98 24.82
C LYS A 237 -6.14 -15.88 23.38
N GLY A 238 -5.27 -15.48 22.45
CA GLY A 238 -5.51 -15.63 21.00
C GLY A 238 -5.61 -14.34 20.19
N PHE A 239 -5.74 -14.55 18.87
CA PHE A 239 -5.88 -13.68 17.69
C PHE A 239 -6.17 -12.18 17.89
N HIS A 240 -6.99 -11.78 18.87
CA HIS A 240 -7.44 -10.40 19.04
C HIS A 240 -6.46 -9.52 19.82
N ALA A 241 -5.71 -10.05 20.80
CA ALA A 241 -4.84 -9.21 21.63
C ALA A 241 -3.69 -8.59 20.81
N ASN A 242 -3.01 -9.42 20.02
CA ASN A 242 -1.86 -9.00 19.21
C ASN A 242 -2.24 -8.11 18.02
N LEU A 243 -3.48 -8.16 17.54
CA LEU A 243 -3.93 -7.34 16.40
C LEU A 243 -4.24 -5.88 16.82
N PHE A 244 -4.68 -5.64 18.06
CA PHE A 244 -4.98 -4.29 18.55
C PHE A 244 -3.82 -3.63 19.29
N SER A 245 -2.82 -4.41 19.74
CA SER A 245 -1.75 -3.93 20.62
C SER A 245 -0.41 -3.61 19.94
N GLN A 246 -0.28 -3.74 18.61
CA GLN A 246 1.04 -3.52 18.00
C GLN A 246 1.42 -2.03 18.10
N SER A 247 2.59 -1.77 18.67
CA SER A 247 3.09 -0.43 18.96
C SER A 247 3.70 0.28 17.75
N THR A 248 3.90 -0.44 16.62
CA THR A 248 4.67 0.05 15.47
C THR A 248 3.85 0.04 14.18
N TYR A 249 2.73 0.76 14.17
CA TYR A 249 1.93 0.94 12.96
C TYR A 249 2.34 2.15 12.11
N SER A 250 3.37 2.89 12.52
CA SER A 250 3.86 4.06 11.79
C SER A 250 5.21 3.78 11.15
N GLY A 251 5.27 3.99 9.83
CA GLY A 251 6.55 4.16 9.14
C GLY A 251 7.10 5.56 9.34
N SER A 252 8.24 5.85 8.70
CA SER A 252 8.79 7.22 8.61
C SER A 252 7.82 8.18 7.92
N THR A 253 6.97 7.66 7.01
CA THR A 253 5.88 8.39 6.39
C THR A 253 4.69 7.46 6.23
N THR A 254 3.65 7.66 7.04
CA THR A 254 2.43 6.85 7.01
C THR A 254 1.35 7.59 6.25
N ILE A 255 0.89 7.01 5.15
CA ILE A 255 -0.22 7.51 4.33
C ILE A 255 -1.49 6.83 4.83
N VAL A 256 -2.46 7.62 5.29
CA VAL A 256 -3.76 7.12 5.76
C VAL A 256 -4.87 7.74 4.89
N PRO A 257 -5.66 6.93 4.18
CA PRO A 257 -6.77 7.45 3.38
C PRO A 257 -7.90 7.97 4.27
N GLN A 258 -8.75 8.85 3.74
CA GLN A 258 -9.98 9.22 4.42
C GLN A 258 -10.98 8.08 4.32
N VAL A 259 -11.37 7.53 5.46
CA VAL A 259 -12.41 6.51 5.55
C VAL A 259 -13.67 7.10 6.17
N ALA A 260 -14.81 6.81 5.59
CA ALA A 260 -16.11 7.12 6.17
C ALA A 260 -16.62 5.93 6.98
N LEU A 261 -17.52 6.16 7.94
CA LEU A 261 -18.13 5.07 8.73
C LEU A 261 -18.85 4.05 7.85
N ILE A 262 -19.42 4.48 6.72
CA ILE A 262 -20.08 3.58 5.77
C ILE A 262 -19.11 2.62 5.08
N ASP A 263 -17.84 2.97 4.97
CA ASP A 263 -16.83 2.11 4.34
C ASP A 263 -16.58 0.85 5.14
N TYR A 264 -16.70 0.92 6.47
CA TYR A 264 -16.60 -0.25 7.35
C TYR A 264 -17.68 -1.30 7.06
N PHE A 265 -18.90 -0.85 6.76
CA PHE A 265 -20.00 -1.74 6.38
C PHE A 265 -19.81 -2.32 4.97
N LYS A 266 -19.10 -1.63 4.09
CA LYS A 266 -18.82 -2.07 2.72
C LYS A 266 -17.66 -3.05 2.62
N LEU A 267 -16.81 -3.19 3.64
CA LEU A 267 -15.60 -4.05 3.59
C LEU A 267 -15.87 -5.51 3.21
N PHE A 268 -17.02 -6.06 3.60
CA PHE A 268 -17.37 -7.47 3.37
C PHE A 268 -18.31 -7.70 2.18
N VAL A 269 -18.53 -6.65 1.38
CA VAL A 269 -19.41 -6.63 0.21
C VAL A 269 -18.58 -6.34 -1.04
N ASN A 270 -18.97 -6.91 -2.18
CA ASN A 270 -18.35 -6.55 -3.46
C ASN A 270 -18.52 -5.05 -3.73
N GLN A 271 -17.40 -4.39 -4.05
CA GLN A 271 -17.39 -2.96 -4.30
C GLN A 271 -18.00 -2.64 -5.65
N LYS A 272 -18.74 -1.54 -5.75
CA LYS A 272 -19.20 -1.01 -7.04
C LYS A 272 -18.09 -0.21 -7.73
N ILE A 273 -18.20 -0.01 -9.05
CA ILE A 273 -17.26 0.81 -9.82
C ILE A 273 -17.14 2.22 -9.22
N SER A 274 -18.27 2.85 -8.86
CA SER A 274 -18.30 4.17 -8.22
C SER A 274 -17.59 4.21 -6.87
N ASP A 275 -17.64 3.12 -6.11
CA ASP A 275 -16.94 3.01 -4.82
C ASP A 275 -15.42 2.92 -5.04
N LEU A 276 -14.98 2.13 -6.04
CA LEU A 276 -13.57 2.05 -6.43
C LEU A 276 -13.03 3.39 -6.90
N GLU A 277 -13.75 4.13 -7.76
CA GLU A 277 -13.34 5.47 -8.20
C GLU A 277 -13.13 6.43 -7.03
N ARG A 278 -14.06 6.41 -6.06
CA ARG A 278 -13.93 7.20 -4.82
C ARG A 278 -12.70 6.78 -4.00
N TYR A 279 -12.43 5.48 -3.87
CA TYR A 279 -11.24 4.99 -3.14
C TYR A 279 -9.93 5.37 -3.84
N PHE A 280 -9.90 5.30 -5.17
CA PHE A 280 -8.77 5.75 -5.98
C PHE A 280 -8.51 7.25 -5.79
N GLN A 281 -9.55 8.07 -5.84
CA GLN A 281 -9.44 9.51 -5.61
C GLN A 281 -8.97 9.82 -4.19
N GLY A 282 -9.57 9.17 -3.18
CA GLY A 282 -9.19 9.34 -1.77
C GLY A 282 -7.74 8.94 -1.48
N GLY A 283 -7.30 7.80 -2.03
CA GLY A 283 -5.91 7.34 -1.93
C GLY A 283 -4.93 8.26 -2.65
N THR A 284 -5.31 8.77 -3.82
CA THR A 284 -4.51 9.72 -4.60
C THR A 284 -4.29 11.03 -3.84
N VAL A 285 -5.35 11.62 -3.29
CA VAL A 285 -5.27 12.84 -2.48
C VAL A 285 -4.41 12.62 -1.23
N ALA A 286 -4.58 11.49 -0.54
CA ALA A 286 -3.75 11.16 0.62
C ALA A 286 -2.27 11.05 0.22
N ALA A 287 -1.94 10.33 -0.87
CA ALA A 287 -0.56 10.19 -1.34
C ALA A 287 0.07 11.54 -1.75
N TYR A 288 -0.70 12.43 -2.39
CA TYR A 288 -0.20 13.76 -2.79
C TYR A 288 0.25 14.61 -1.61
N GLN A 289 -0.38 14.46 -0.44
CA GLN A 289 -0.02 15.23 0.76
C GLN A 289 1.39 14.90 1.29
N HIS A 290 1.87 13.69 1.03
CA HIS A 290 3.19 13.23 1.48
C HIS A 290 4.26 13.27 0.37
N ILE A 291 3.93 13.73 -0.85
CA ILE A 291 4.85 13.66 -1.99
C ILE A 291 6.14 14.46 -1.79
N ALA A 292 6.06 15.60 -1.08
CA ALA A 292 7.21 16.44 -0.77
C ALA A 292 8.19 15.71 0.16
N MET A 293 7.68 15.04 1.19
CA MET A 293 8.48 14.22 2.12
C MET A 293 9.12 13.03 1.40
N ILE A 294 8.35 12.33 0.56
CA ILE A 294 8.86 11.20 -0.24
C ILE A 294 9.99 11.68 -1.18
N ARG A 295 9.81 12.83 -1.83
CA ARG A 295 10.83 13.42 -2.72
C ARG A 295 12.10 13.79 -1.95
N LEU A 296 11.98 14.32 -0.74
CA LEU A 296 13.13 14.64 0.11
C LEU A 296 13.93 13.38 0.47
N HIS A 297 13.25 12.34 0.98
CA HIS A 297 13.91 11.07 1.29
C HIS A 297 14.56 10.43 0.06
N TYR A 298 13.93 10.55 -1.11
CA TYR A 298 14.51 10.06 -2.36
C TYR A 298 15.78 10.80 -2.76
N ARG A 299 15.83 12.13 -2.55
CA ARG A 299 17.04 12.93 -2.81
C ARG A 299 18.19 12.54 -1.89
N ILE A 300 17.89 12.31 -0.60
CA ILE A 300 18.89 11.85 0.37
C ILE A 300 19.43 10.47 -0.04
N ALA A 301 18.55 9.53 -0.38
CA ALA A 301 18.94 8.20 -0.82
C ALA A 301 19.81 8.25 -2.09
N ASN A 302 19.43 9.06 -3.08
CA ASN A 302 20.22 9.24 -4.30
C ASN A 302 21.60 9.84 -4.02
N ALA A 303 21.68 10.88 -3.17
CA ALA A 303 22.95 11.50 -2.81
C ALA A 303 23.89 10.49 -2.11
N LEU A 304 23.36 9.63 -1.23
CA LEU A 304 24.14 8.56 -0.61
C LEU A 304 24.61 7.52 -1.63
N ASP A 305 23.75 7.11 -2.57
CA ASP A 305 24.12 6.20 -3.64
C ASP A 305 25.21 6.80 -4.56
N GLU A 306 25.17 8.11 -4.83
CA GLU A 306 26.19 8.84 -5.60
C GLU A 306 27.53 8.88 -4.84
N CYS A 307 27.53 9.26 -3.56
CA CYS A 307 28.75 9.28 -2.75
C CYS A 307 29.40 7.88 -2.62
N LEU A 308 28.58 6.82 -2.47
CA LEU A 308 29.09 5.45 -2.45
C LEU A 308 29.74 5.07 -3.79
N ALA A 309 29.13 5.44 -4.92
CA ALA A 309 29.68 5.16 -6.23
C ALA A 309 30.98 5.91 -6.51
N GLU A 310 31.16 7.11 -5.97
CA GLU A 310 32.42 7.87 -6.04
C GLU A 310 33.51 7.22 -5.19
N LEU A 311 33.18 6.77 -3.98
CA LEU A 311 34.12 6.08 -3.08
C LEU A 311 34.61 4.75 -3.69
N GLU A 312 33.70 3.95 -4.25
CA GLU A 312 34.04 2.68 -4.94
C GLU A 312 34.97 2.90 -6.14
N GLN A 313 34.82 4.02 -6.86
CA GLN A 313 35.73 4.40 -7.94
C GLN A 313 37.11 4.82 -7.41
N SER A 314 37.14 5.53 -6.28
CA SER A 314 38.39 6.01 -5.66
C SER A 314 39.23 4.90 -5.02
N ASP A 315 38.60 3.86 -4.48
CA ASP A 315 39.27 2.72 -3.84
C ASP A 315 39.85 1.70 -4.85
N GLY A 316 39.72 1.94 -6.16
CA GLY A 316 40.30 1.08 -7.20
C GLY A 316 39.73 -0.34 -7.25
N THR A 317 38.70 -0.65 -6.47
CA THR A 317 37.95 -1.93 -6.49
C THR A 317 36.93 -1.91 -7.62
N ALA A 318 37.41 -1.69 -8.85
CA ALA A 318 36.63 -1.79 -10.07
C ALA A 318 36.32 -3.27 -10.39
N SER A 319 35.48 -3.92 -9.60
CA SER A 319 34.87 -5.20 -9.95
C SER A 319 33.57 -5.41 -9.18
N THR A 320 32.55 -4.59 -9.43
CA THR A 320 31.18 -5.12 -9.48
C THR A 320 30.29 -4.18 -10.27
N LYS A 321 29.41 -4.76 -11.10
CA LYS A 321 28.50 -4.05 -12.01
C LYS A 321 27.77 -2.92 -11.28
N PRO A 322 27.58 -1.74 -11.91
CA PRO A 322 26.83 -0.65 -11.29
C PRO A 322 25.47 -1.15 -10.84
N ARG A 323 25.12 -0.91 -9.56
CA ARG A 323 23.78 -1.15 -9.03
C ARG A 323 22.79 -0.46 -9.99
N ARG A 324 21.96 -1.25 -10.67
CA ARG A 324 21.12 -0.88 -11.84
C ARG A 324 20.29 0.40 -11.69
N ARG A 325 20.12 0.92 -10.47
CA ARG A 325 19.46 2.19 -10.14
C ARG A 325 20.22 3.41 -10.66
N SER A 326 21.56 3.41 -10.60
CA SER A 326 22.41 4.47 -11.18
C SER A 326 22.32 4.49 -12.71
N VAL A 327 22.35 3.31 -13.34
CA VAL A 327 22.20 3.15 -14.81
C VAL A 327 20.85 3.65 -15.34
N MET A 328 19.78 3.54 -14.55
CA MET A 328 18.45 4.08 -14.91
C MET A 328 18.39 5.61 -14.83
N LEU A 329 19.08 6.22 -13.87
CA LEU A 329 19.19 7.67 -13.73
C LEU A 329 20.09 8.28 -14.81
N GLU A 330 21.20 7.62 -15.13
CA GLU A 330 22.12 8.02 -16.18
C GLU A 330 21.45 8.01 -17.57
N LYS A 331 20.61 7.01 -17.86
CA LYS A 331 19.78 6.99 -19.08
C LYS A 331 18.70 8.08 -19.13
N LYS A 332 18.24 8.57 -17.98
CA LYS A 332 17.25 9.66 -17.90
C LYS A 332 17.90 11.05 -18.02
N ASN A 333 19.14 11.17 -17.58
CA ASN A 333 19.90 12.42 -17.57
C ASN A 333 20.89 12.56 -18.74
N ALA A 334 20.99 11.55 -19.62
CA ALA A 334 21.82 11.65 -20.81
C ALA A 334 21.31 12.81 -21.71
N PRO A 335 22.14 13.83 -21.99
CA PRO A 335 21.75 14.89 -22.90
C PRO A 335 21.52 14.28 -24.29
N LYS A 336 20.34 14.54 -24.88
CA LYS A 336 20.09 14.23 -26.30
C LYS A 336 21.19 14.94 -27.09
N ARG A 337 22.13 14.17 -27.65
CA ARG A 337 23.17 14.69 -28.55
C ARG A 337 22.49 15.50 -29.66
N SER A 338 22.69 16.80 -29.61
CA SER A 338 22.32 17.75 -30.65
C SER A 338 23.13 17.47 -31.90
N SER A 339 22.46 17.39 -33.04
CA SER A 339 23.07 17.69 -34.33
C SER A 339 22.85 19.19 -34.58
N VAL A 340 23.96 19.91 -34.73
CA VAL A 340 24.06 21.28 -35.29
C VAL A 340 23.71 21.17 -36.79
N VAL A 341 23.17 22.11 -37.58
CA VAL A 341 23.13 23.59 -37.68
C VAL A 341 21.86 23.88 -38.54
N GLU A 342 21.06 24.93 -38.35
CA GLU A 342 21.18 26.23 -39.04
C GLU A 342 20.19 27.25 -38.47
N ALA A 343 20.65 28.50 -38.43
CA ALA A 343 19.93 29.68 -38.01
C ALA A 343 19.08 30.25 -39.15
N ALA A 344 17.86 30.69 -38.84
CA ALA A 344 17.16 31.75 -39.55
C ALA A 344 16.03 32.31 -38.68
N ASP A 345 16.23 33.56 -38.30
CA ASP A 345 15.28 34.67 -38.20
C ASP A 345 14.07 34.67 -37.25
N ASP A 346 13.97 35.84 -36.63
CA ASP A 346 13.00 36.35 -35.69
C ASP A 346 11.58 36.39 -36.28
N ASP A 347 10.58 36.05 -35.48
CA ASP A 347 9.26 36.69 -35.51
C ASP A 347 8.53 36.50 -34.17
N GLU A 348 8.19 37.64 -33.56
CA GLU A 348 7.36 37.81 -32.37
C GLU A 348 5.93 37.27 -32.58
N TYR A 349 5.39 36.52 -31.62
CA TYR A 349 3.93 36.52 -31.40
C TYR A 349 3.58 36.36 -29.91
N GLU A 350 3.03 37.44 -29.35
CA GLU A 350 2.34 37.53 -28.07
C GLU A 350 1.15 36.57 -27.97
N TYR A 351 0.93 35.98 -26.79
CA TYR A 351 -0.38 35.40 -26.43
C TYR A 351 -1.09 36.34 -25.45
N GLY A 352 -2.04 37.11 -26.00
CA GLY A 352 -2.99 37.92 -25.26
C GLY A 352 -4.05 37.07 -24.56
N PHE A 353 -4.32 37.46 -23.32
CA PHE A 353 -5.37 36.97 -22.45
C PHE A 353 -6.66 37.73 -22.78
N ASP A 354 -7.72 37.07 -23.24
CA ASP A 354 -9.02 37.72 -23.41
C ASP A 354 -10.11 36.95 -22.67
N GLY A 355 -10.76 37.67 -21.75
CA GLY A 355 -11.89 37.23 -20.95
C GLY A 355 -13.10 38.05 -21.37
N GLY A 356 -14.02 37.43 -22.10
CA GLY A 356 -15.31 38.01 -22.47
C GLY A 356 -16.42 37.51 -21.55
N VAL A 357 -17.03 38.45 -20.82
CA VAL A 357 -18.26 38.30 -20.04
C VAL A 357 -19.44 38.64 -20.95
N ASP A 358 -20.35 37.71 -21.19
CA ASP A 358 -21.58 37.96 -21.95
C ASP A 358 -22.66 38.59 -21.06
N GLU A 359 -22.93 39.88 -21.29
CA GLU A 359 -24.11 40.60 -20.79
C GLU A 359 -25.31 40.40 -21.74
N ILE A 360 -26.46 40.01 -21.20
CA ILE A 360 -27.74 39.90 -21.91
C ILE A 360 -28.51 41.23 -21.74
N PRO A 361 -29.05 41.85 -22.82
CA PRO A 361 -29.67 43.16 -22.74
C PRO A 361 -31.15 43.11 -22.31
N HIS A 362 -31.54 44.14 -21.56
CA HIS A 362 -32.91 44.48 -21.19
C HIS A 362 -33.78 44.85 -22.40
N GLY A 363 -35.00 44.28 -22.46
CA GLY A 363 -36.10 44.74 -23.30
C GLY A 363 -37.41 44.73 -22.50
N SER A 364 -37.95 45.92 -22.26
CA SER A 364 -39.28 46.21 -21.71
C SER A 364 -40.39 45.81 -22.69
N ASP A 365 -41.50 45.20 -22.22
CA ASP A 365 -42.81 45.87 -22.01
C ASP A 365 -43.98 44.87 -21.84
N LYS A 366 -44.87 45.19 -20.88
CA LYS A 366 -46.34 45.00 -20.85
C LYS A 366 -47.02 43.63 -20.60
N LYS A 367 -47.71 43.64 -19.43
CA LYS A 367 -49.18 43.49 -19.20
C LYS A 367 -49.81 42.12 -18.91
N GLY A 368 -50.50 42.10 -17.74
CA GLY A 368 -51.74 41.38 -17.44
C GLY A 368 -51.51 40.02 -16.77
N GLY A 369 -52.10 39.67 -15.63
CA GLY A 369 -53.17 40.27 -14.85
C GLY A 369 -53.86 39.13 -14.07
N VAL A 370 -54.04 39.36 -12.77
CA VAL A 370 -54.77 38.56 -11.76
C VAL A 370 -54.09 37.29 -11.27
#